data_AF-A0A9E6SYG0-F1
#
_entry.id   AF-A0A9E6SYG0-F1
#
_cell.length_a   1.000
_cell.length_b   1.000
_cell.length_c   1.000
_cell.angle_alpha   90.00
_cell.angle_beta   90.00
_cell.angle_gamma   90.00
#
_symmetry.space_group_name_H-M   'P 1'
#
loop_
_entity.id
_entity.type
_entity.pdbx_description
1 polymer ?
#
loop_
_entity_poly.entity_id
_entity_poly.type
_entity_poly.pdbx_seq_one_letter_code
_entity_poly.pdbx_strand_id
1 'polypeptide(L)'
;MNEETGEQSSVGQRLIALREQKGLTLQDMVQRLRFSPHQLQLLEAGDYDALPDIMFVRALVRTYARQLGEPPEVLLAQLERERQDARPPHLTPLFSPSVPPKKHRTWGQEISTFWKQVPRAFSMGVLLIMVILGVAGMVGWKTGVFSGKNLLEVVTVVHSSAPRSSFSNALPPLESAPVLPEPARPLPAGNVSEENRMPLLSDAPPVYPAPLQGSVTEKP
;
A
#
# COMPACT_ATOMS: atom_id res chain seq x y z
N MET A 1 31.94 3.18 -30.69
CA MET A 1 32.14 3.59 -29.28
C MET A 1 31.12 4.68 -29.00
N ASN A 2 30.05 4.38 -28.26
CA ASN A 2 29.13 5.42 -27.82
C ASN A 2 29.69 5.93 -26.50
N GLU A 3 30.13 7.19 -26.53
CA GLU A 3 30.68 7.89 -25.37
C GLU A 3 29.51 8.14 -24.41
N GLU A 4 29.33 7.25 -23.43
CA GLU A 4 28.54 7.52 -22.23
C GLU A 4 29.30 8.56 -21.41
N THR A 5 29.15 9.83 -21.75
CA THR A 5 29.49 10.94 -20.85
C THR A 5 28.57 10.83 -19.64
N GLY A 6 29.07 10.14 -18.61
CA GLY A 6 28.50 10.09 -17.27
C GLY A 6 28.59 11.45 -16.58
N GLU A 7 27.94 12.45 -17.19
CA GLU A 7 27.51 13.65 -16.49
C GLU A 7 26.63 13.16 -15.36
N GLN A 8 27.02 13.46 -14.11
CA GLN A 8 26.27 13.01 -12.95
C GLN A 8 24.88 13.64 -12.99
N SER A 9 23.93 12.95 -13.62
CA SER A 9 22.54 13.39 -13.75
C SER A 9 21.98 13.62 -12.36
N SER A 10 21.37 14.78 -12.12
CA SER A 10 20.87 15.13 -10.79
C SER A 10 19.88 14.08 -10.26
N VAL A 11 19.65 14.03 -8.93
CA VAL A 11 18.67 13.11 -8.35
C VAL A 11 17.29 13.30 -9.00
N GLY A 12 16.91 14.55 -9.30
CA GLY A 12 15.66 14.87 -10.01
C GLY A 12 15.60 14.21 -11.39
N GLN A 13 16.65 14.38 -12.21
CA GLN A 13 16.74 13.77 -13.55
C GLN A 13 16.71 12.24 -13.49
N ARG A 14 17.37 11.65 -12.49
CA ARG A 14 17.36 10.20 -12.30
C ARG A 14 15.96 9.68 -11.96
N LEU A 15 15.20 10.40 -11.13
CA LEU A 15 13.81 10.06 -10.83
C LEU A 15 12.92 10.14 -12.07
N ILE A 16 13.11 11.16 -12.92
CA ILE A 16 12.41 11.27 -14.22
C ILE A 16 12.71 10.04 -15.09
N ALA A 17 13.98 9.71 -15.27
CA ALA A 17 14.39 8.60 -16.11
C ALA A 17 13.78 7.27 -15.62
N LEU A 18 13.81 7.01 -14.32
CA LEU A 18 13.19 5.82 -13.74
C LEU A 18 11.67 5.80 -13.89
N ARG A 19 11.00 6.95 -13.75
CA ARG A 19 9.56 7.08 -13.97
C ARG A 19 9.20 6.75 -15.43
N GLU A 20 9.94 7.33 -16.37
CA GLU A 20 9.73 7.15 -17.81
C GLU A 20 10.04 5.72 -18.28
N GLN A 21 11.08 5.09 -17.73
CA GLN A 21 11.37 3.67 -17.97
C GLN A 21 10.22 2.75 -17.58
N LYS A 22 9.41 3.15 -16.59
CA LYS A 22 8.21 2.42 -16.16
C LYS A 22 6.94 2.83 -16.90
N GLY A 23 7.03 3.75 -17.85
CA GLY A 23 5.88 4.28 -18.60
C GLY A 23 4.89 5.05 -17.73
N LEU A 24 5.34 5.60 -16.59
CA LEU A 24 4.49 6.33 -15.66
C LEU A 24 4.47 7.82 -15.98
N THR A 25 3.30 8.44 -15.91
CA THR A 25 3.18 9.89 -16.00
C THR A 25 3.43 10.54 -14.65
N LEU A 26 3.74 11.84 -14.66
CA LEU A 26 3.82 12.64 -13.43
C LEU A 26 2.50 12.55 -12.63
N GLN A 27 1.35 12.54 -13.32
CA GLN A 27 0.03 12.43 -12.68
C GLN A 27 -0.18 11.08 -11.98
N ASP A 28 0.34 9.98 -12.56
CA ASP A 28 0.30 8.67 -11.90
C ASP A 28 1.09 8.69 -10.59
N MET A 29 2.24 9.37 -10.58
CA MET A 29 3.05 9.51 -9.36
C MET A 29 2.37 10.42 -8.32
N VAL A 30 1.70 11.48 -8.74
CA VAL A 30 0.87 12.33 -7.87
C VAL A 30 -0.20 11.50 -7.17
N GLN A 31 -0.93 10.67 -7.91
CA GLN A 31 -1.99 9.83 -7.36
C GLN A 31 -1.46 8.78 -6.37
N ARG A 32 -0.31 8.17 -6.69
CA ARG A 32 0.33 7.14 -5.85
C ARG A 32 0.95 7.71 -4.59
N LEU A 33 1.66 8.83 -4.71
CA LEU A 33 2.43 9.41 -3.61
C LEU A 33 1.63 10.41 -2.76
N ARG A 34 0.46 10.87 -3.24
CA ARG A 34 -0.42 11.83 -2.58
C ARG A 34 0.22 13.20 -2.29
N PHE A 35 1.20 13.58 -3.08
CA PHE A 35 1.81 14.92 -3.04
C PHE A 35 1.25 15.80 -4.15
N SER A 36 1.42 17.12 -4.03
CA SER A 36 0.99 18.05 -5.06
C SER A 36 1.82 17.87 -6.36
N PRO A 37 1.21 17.99 -7.56
CA PRO A 37 1.93 17.97 -8.83
C PRO A 37 3.13 18.92 -8.85
N HIS A 38 2.97 20.11 -8.26
CA HIS A 38 4.03 21.10 -8.21
C HIS A 38 5.21 20.66 -7.34
N GLN A 39 4.99 19.91 -6.25
CA GLN A 39 6.10 19.40 -5.42
C GLN A 39 6.93 18.36 -6.15
N LEU A 40 6.26 17.48 -6.91
CA LEU A 40 6.95 16.48 -7.71
C LEU A 40 7.71 17.14 -8.86
N GLN A 41 7.16 18.19 -9.48
CA GLN A 41 7.85 18.96 -10.51
C GLN A 41 9.10 19.63 -9.97
N LEU A 42 9.03 20.29 -8.81
CA LEU A 42 10.20 20.89 -8.18
C LEU A 42 11.27 19.84 -7.86
N LEU A 43 10.85 18.68 -7.36
CA LEU A 43 11.78 17.57 -7.09
C LEU A 43 12.45 17.05 -8.37
N GLU A 44 11.66 16.80 -9.42
CA GLU A 44 12.13 16.32 -10.73
C GLU A 44 13.05 17.36 -11.40
N ALA A 45 12.78 18.65 -11.21
CA ALA A 45 13.63 19.75 -11.69
C ALA A 45 14.90 19.99 -10.85
N GLY A 46 15.02 19.36 -9.68
CA GLY A 46 16.14 19.59 -8.76
C GLY A 46 16.08 20.91 -7.98
N ASP A 47 14.95 21.61 -7.99
CA ASP A 47 14.76 22.86 -7.25
C ASP A 47 14.36 22.57 -5.79
N TYR A 48 15.34 22.13 -5.01
CA TYR A 48 15.15 21.75 -3.61
C TYR A 48 14.95 22.94 -2.66
N ASP A 49 15.37 24.14 -3.06
CA ASP A 49 15.23 25.35 -2.23
C ASP A 49 13.81 25.92 -2.28
N ALA A 50 13.05 25.64 -3.33
CA ALA A 50 11.62 25.98 -3.42
C ALA A 50 10.72 25.04 -2.59
N LEU A 51 11.26 23.91 -2.11
CA LEU A 51 10.55 22.97 -1.24
C LEU A 51 10.59 23.44 0.24
N PRO A 52 9.59 23.07 1.07
CA PRO A 52 9.42 23.64 2.41
C PRO A 52 10.61 23.43 3.37
N ASP A 53 11.17 22.22 3.36
CA ASP A 53 12.27 21.81 4.24
C ASP A 53 13.09 20.67 3.62
N ILE A 54 14.35 20.54 4.02
CA ILE A 54 15.23 19.45 3.56
C ILE A 54 14.73 18.07 4.04
N MET A 55 14.17 17.98 5.25
CA MET A 55 13.61 16.71 5.72
C MET A 55 12.42 16.29 4.86
N PHE A 56 11.66 17.27 4.36
CA PHE A 56 10.59 17.02 3.40
C PHE A 56 11.14 16.50 2.07
N VAL A 57 12.19 17.12 1.51
CA VAL A 57 12.83 16.64 0.27
C VAL A 57 13.31 15.19 0.43
N ARG A 58 13.99 14.86 1.54
CA ARG A 58 14.48 13.49 1.81
C ARG A 58 13.32 12.50 1.94
N ALA A 59 12.24 12.86 2.62
CA ALA A 59 11.05 12.02 2.73
C ALA A 59 10.39 11.80 1.36
N LEU A 60 10.33 12.84 0.53
CA LEU A 60 9.76 12.77 -0.81
C LEU A 60 10.59 11.85 -1.72
N VAL A 61 11.92 12.04 -1.78
CA VAL A 61 12.83 11.16 -2.54
C VAL A 61 12.70 9.72 -2.10
N ARG A 62 12.67 9.45 -0.78
CA ARG A 62 12.51 8.09 -0.26
C ARG A 62 11.21 7.45 -0.72
N THR A 63 10.10 8.18 -0.63
CA THR A 63 8.78 7.66 -1.00
C THR A 63 8.67 7.46 -2.51
N TYR A 64 9.23 8.38 -3.30
CA TYR A 64 9.30 8.29 -4.75
C TYR A 64 10.10 7.05 -5.18
N ALA A 65 11.31 6.87 -4.63
CA ALA A 65 12.16 5.71 -4.91
C ALA A 65 11.45 4.39 -4.60
N ARG A 66 10.80 4.29 -3.44
CA ARG A 66 9.99 3.12 -3.06
C ARG A 66 8.86 2.85 -4.05
N GLN A 67 8.18 3.89 -4.51
CA GLN A 67 7.11 3.75 -5.50
C GLN A 67 7.62 3.28 -6.86
N LEU A 68 8.87 3.63 -7.19
CA LEU A 68 9.62 3.12 -8.33
C LEU A 68 10.35 1.80 -8.04
N GLY A 69 10.23 1.20 -6.84
CA GLY A 69 10.92 -0.05 -6.50
C GLY A 69 12.46 0.04 -6.49
N GLU A 70 13.00 1.24 -6.35
CA GLU A 70 14.45 1.50 -6.29
C GLU A 70 14.91 1.67 -4.83
N PRO A 71 16.15 1.26 -4.50
CA PRO A 71 16.70 1.45 -3.16
C PRO A 71 16.91 2.95 -2.88
N PRO A 72 16.20 3.53 -1.88
CA PRO A 72 16.24 4.96 -1.62
C PRO A 72 17.61 5.43 -1.14
N GLU A 73 18.43 4.56 -0.57
CA GLU A 73 19.74 4.88 0.02
C GLU A 73 20.68 5.50 -1.02
N VAL A 74 20.67 4.97 -2.25
CA VAL A 74 21.55 5.44 -3.33
C VAL A 74 21.17 6.86 -3.76
N LEU A 75 19.87 7.12 -3.92
CA LEU A 75 19.35 8.44 -4.31
C LEU A 75 19.53 9.47 -3.19
N LEU A 76 19.36 9.06 -1.94
CA LEU A 76 19.59 9.94 -0.79
C LEU A 76 21.07 10.30 -0.60
N ALA A 77 21.98 9.35 -0.83
CA ALA A 77 23.42 9.62 -0.78
C ALA A 77 23.87 10.57 -1.92
N GLN A 78 23.25 10.45 -3.10
CA GLN A 78 23.47 11.37 -4.20
C GLN A 78 22.92 12.76 -3.89
N LEU A 79 21.69 12.85 -3.35
CA LEU A 79 21.08 14.11 -2.94
C LEU A 79 21.96 14.87 -1.95
N GLU A 80 22.55 14.16 -0.98
CA GLU A 80 23.42 14.76 0.01
C GLU A 80 24.70 15.34 -0.62
N ARG A 81 25.30 14.64 -1.59
CA ARG A 81 26.46 15.15 -2.35
C ARG A 81 26.11 16.39 -3.15
N GLU A 82 25.04 16.35 -3.94
CA GLU A 82 24.57 17.51 -4.73
C GLU A 82 24.35 18.76 -3.87
N ARG A 83 23.87 18.58 -2.63
CA ARG A 83 23.67 19.70 -1.70
C ARG A 83 24.94 20.17 -1.00
N GLN A 84 25.91 19.30 -0.77
CA GLN A 84 27.21 19.68 -0.24
C GLN A 84 28.00 20.47 -1.28
N ASP A 85 27.93 20.06 -2.55
CA ASP A 85 28.57 20.77 -3.66
C ASP A 85 27.91 22.13 -3.94
N ALA A 86 26.58 22.22 -3.76
CA ALA A 86 25.86 23.49 -3.85
C ALA A 86 26.11 24.44 -2.66
N ARG A 87 26.71 23.95 -1.56
CA ARG A 87 27.07 24.78 -0.41
C ARG A 87 28.46 25.36 -0.64
N PRO A 88 28.64 26.70 -0.63
CA PRO A 88 29.96 27.29 -0.80
C PRO A 88 30.93 26.77 0.28
N PRO A 89 32.18 26.43 -0.08
CA PRO A 89 33.18 25.95 0.88
C PRO A 89 33.35 26.98 1.98
N HIS A 90 33.23 26.50 3.23
CA HIS A 90 33.25 27.31 4.43
C HIS A 90 34.47 28.24 4.50
N LEU A 91 34.24 29.55 4.38
CA LEU A 91 34.99 30.51 5.17
C LEU A 91 34.45 30.39 6.60
N THR A 92 35.29 29.95 7.54
CA THR A 92 34.98 29.88 8.98
C THR A 92 34.44 31.22 9.47
N PRO A 93 33.15 31.34 9.87
CA PRO A 93 32.66 32.57 10.46
C PRO A 93 33.07 32.58 11.94
N LEU A 94 33.98 33.49 12.32
CA LEU A 94 34.34 33.71 13.73
C LEU A 94 33.23 34.38 14.55
N PHE A 95 32.12 34.76 13.93
CA PHE A 95 30.90 35.22 14.58
C PHE A 95 29.73 34.84 13.67
N SER A 96 28.73 34.12 14.20
CA SER A 96 27.50 33.85 13.48
C SER A 96 26.54 35.00 13.71
N PRO A 97 26.35 35.97 12.79
CA PRO A 97 25.21 36.85 12.90
C PRO A 97 23.95 35.99 12.73
N SER A 98 22.94 36.26 13.55
CA SER A 98 21.64 35.60 13.55
C SER A 98 21.16 35.35 12.12
N VAL A 99 21.15 34.08 11.70
CA VAL A 99 20.58 33.69 10.41
C VAL A 99 19.10 34.08 10.46
N PRO A 100 18.63 35.02 9.62
CA PRO A 100 17.21 35.34 9.61
C PRO A 100 16.46 34.06 9.25
N PRO A 101 15.36 33.73 9.94
CA PRO A 101 14.59 32.54 9.60
C PRO A 101 14.23 32.64 8.11
N LYS A 102 14.69 31.66 7.29
CA LYS A 102 14.23 31.52 5.90
C LYS A 102 12.72 31.64 5.98
N LYS A 103 12.17 32.71 5.40
CA LYS A 103 10.74 33.02 5.44
C LYS A 103 10.03 31.84 4.83
N HIS A 104 9.53 30.93 5.67
CA HIS A 104 8.77 29.77 5.26
C HIS A 104 7.54 30.33 4.57
N ARG A 105 7.59 30.40 3.24
CA ARG A 105 6.47 30.84 2.42
C ARG A 105 5.44 29.75 2.64
N THR A 106 4.53 29.96 3.59
CA THR A 106 3.57 28.99 4.06
C THR A 106 2.72 28.59 2.86
N TRP A 107 3.12 27.49 2.25
CA TRP A 107 2.61 26.97 0.99
C TRP A 107 1.33 26.18 1.28
N GLY A 108 0.36 26.88 1.88
CA GLY A 108 -0.94 26.37 2.32
C GLY A 108 -2.12 27.26 1.91
N GLN A 109 -1.87 28.35 1.18
CA GLN A 109 -2.92 29.25 0.67
C GLN A 109 -3.19 29.09 -0.85
N GLU A 110 -2.30 28.42 -1.59
CA GLU A 110 -2.40 28.22 -3.05
C GLU A 110 -2.99 26.85 -3.45
N ILE A 111 -3.32 25.98 -2.49
CA ILE A 111 -4.07 24.73 -2.77
C ILE A 111 -5.53 25.06 -3.17
N SER A 112 -5.96 26.32 -2.95
CA SER A 112 -7.32 26.80 -3.26
C SER A 112 -7.49 27.45 -4.64
N THR A 113 -6.42 27.68 -5.40
CA THR A 113 -6.49 28.33 -6.73
C THR A 113 -6.40 27.35 -7.89
N PHE A 114 -5.78 26.18 -7.69
CA PHE A 114 -5.70 25.15 -8.75
C PHE A 114 -7.01 24.36 -8.97
N TRP A 115 -7.92 24.30 -7.98
CA TRP A 115 -9.29 23.78 -8.20
C TRP A 115 -10.22 24.83 -8.84
N LYS A 116 -9.77 26.09 -8.99
CA LYS A 116 -10.54 27.18 -9.64
C LYS A 116 -10.31 27.27 -11.16
N GLN A 117 -9.42 26.45 -11.73
CA GLN A 117 -9.17 26.37 -13.17
C GLN A 117 -9.76 25.13 -13.85
N VAL A 118 -10.85 24.57 -13.31
CA VAL A 118 -11.77 23.86 -14.19
C VAL A 118 -12.34 24.92 -15.14
N PRO A 119 -12.16 24.83 -16.47
CA PRO A 119 -12.67 25.85 -17.38
C PRO A 119 -14.17 26.05 -17.09
N ARG A 120 -14.65 27.29 -16.98
CA ARG A 120 -16.04 27.61 -16.57
C ARG A 120 -17.11 26.86 -17.40
N ALA A 121 -16.75 26.40 -18.60
CA ALA A 121 -17.56 25.52 -19.44
C ALA A 121 -17.82 24.13 -18.83
N PHE A 122 -16.84 23.54 -18.12
CA PHE A 122 -17.00 22.24 -17.46
C PHE A 122 -17.89 22.32 -16.21
N SER A 123 -17.80 23.41 -15.43
CA SER A 123 -18.69 23.63 -14.29
C SER A 123 -20.15 23.85 -14.70
N MET A 124 -20.38 24.51 -15.84
CA MET A 124 -21.73 24.68 -16.40
C MET A 124 -22.30 23.35 -16.94
N GLY A 125 -21.48 22.52 -17.60
CA GLY A 125 -21.89 21.21 -18.09
C GLY A 125 -22.25 20.23 -16.96
N VAL A 126 -21.43 20.16 -15.91
CA VAL A 126 -21.69 19.28 -14.74
C VAL A 126 -22.91 19.76 -13.94
N LEU A 127 -23.09 21.08 -13.80
CA LEU A 127 -24.29 21.64 -13.16
C LEU A 127 -25.56 21.28 -13.93
N LEU A 128 -25.53 21.40 -15.27
CA LEU A 128 -26.66 21.01 -16.13
C LEU A 128 -27.01 19.53 -15.96
N ILE A 129 -26.00 18.66 -15.97
CA ILE A 129 -26.17 17.21 -15.78
C ILE A 129 -26.76 16.91 -14.40
N MET A 130 -26.27 17.56 -13.34
CA MET A 130 -26.82 17.40 -11.97
C MET A 130 -28.26 17.89 -11.84
N VAL A 131 -28.62 18.98 -12.51
CA VAL A 131 -30.01 19.48 -12.54
C VAL A 131 -30.91 18.49 -13.28
N ILE A 132 -30.47 17.95 -14.43
CA ILE A 132 -31.22 16.95 -15.20
C ILE A 132 -31.41 15.68 -14.38
N LEU A 133 -30.36 15.17 -13.73
CA LEU A 133 -30.42 14.01 -12.84
C LEU A 133 -31.32 14.26 -11.62
N GLY A 134 -31.25 15.45 -11.03
CA GLY A 134 -32.10 15.84 -9.90
C GLY A 134 -33.58 15.91 -10.29
N VAL A 135 -33.90 16.51 -11.43
CA VAL A 135 -35.28 16.58 -11.95
C VAL A 135 -35.78 15.19 -12.36
N ALA A 136 -34.96 14.38 -13.04
CA ALA A 136 -35.31 13.01 -13.39
C ALA A 136 -35.52 12.13 -12.15
N GLY A 137 -34.69 12.28 -11.12
CA GLY A 137 -34.85 11.62 -9.83
C GLY A 137 -36.12 12.05 -9.12
N MET A 138 -36.42 13.36 -9.08
CA MET A 138 -37.63 13.91 -8.47
C MET A 138 -38.91 13.47 -9.19
N VAL A 139 -38.90 13.47 -10.53
CA VAL A 139 -39.99 12.93 -11.35
C VAL A 139 -40.12 11.42 -11.13
N GLY A 140 -39.01 10.68 -11.10
CA GLY A 140 -38.99 9.23 -10.82
C GLY A 140 -39.54 8.87 -9.44
N TRP A 141 -39.32 9.73 -8.44
CA TRP A 141 -39.85 9.56 -7.08
C TRP A 141 -41.35 9.86 -7.01
N LYS A 142 -41.81 10.90 -7.71
CA LYS A 142 -43.22 11.28 -7.77
C LYS A 142 -44.06 10.35 -8.66
N THR A 143 -43.48 9.80 -9.71
CA THR A 143 -44.15 8.89 -10.66
C THR A 143 -44.02 7.42 -10.27
N GLY A 144 -43.29 7.10 -9.21
CA GLY A 144 -43.16 5.72 -8.69
C GLY A 144 -42.44 4.76 -9.64
N VAL A 145 -41.71 5.27 -10.62
CA VAL A 145 -40.96 4.47 -11.60
C VAL A 145 -39.71 3.83 -10.97
N PHE A 146 -39.14 4.45 -9.92
CA PHE A 146 -37.95 3.96 -9.21
C PHE A 146 -38.22 3.26 -7.87
N SER A 147 -39.48 3.12 -7.43
CA SER A 147 -39.81 2.33 -6.23
C SER A 147 -39.83 0.83 -6.52
N GLY A 148 -38.66 0.20 -6.41
CA GLY A 148 -38.48 -1.10 -5.75
C GLY A 148 -39.22 -2.36 -6.23
N LYS A 149 -39.83 -2.40 -7.43
CA LYS A 149 -40.65 -3.55 -7.87
C LYS A 149 -39.92 -4.69 -8.60
N ASN A 150 -38.65 -4.53 -8.98
CA ASN A 150 -37.93 -5.57 -9.75
C ASN A 150 -37.16 -6.61 -8.91
N LEU A 151 -37.09 -6.47 -7.58
CA LEU A 151 -36.38 -7.44 -6.72
C LEU A 151 -37.27 -8.57 -6.17
N LEU A 152 -38.60 -8.48 -6.34
CA LEU A 152 -39.55 -9.44 -5.76
C LEU A 152 -40.09 -10.43 -6.80
N GLU A 153 -39.99 -10.08 -8.10
CA GLU A 153 -40.49 -10.90 -9.21
C GLU A 153 -39.49 -11.99 -9.63
N VAL A 154 -38.19 -11.75 -9.47
CA VAL A 154 -37.16 -12.78 -9.78
C VAL A 154 -37.11 -13.90 -8.73
N VAL A 155 -37.52 -13.63 -7.49
CA VAL A 155 -37.47 -14.62 -6.39
C VAL A 155 -38.68 -15.56 -6.38
N THR A 156 -39.82 -15.18 -6.98
CA THR A 156 -41.03 -16.01 -6.94
C THR A 156 -41.17 -17.00 -8.08
N VAL A 157 -40.49 -16.81 -9.21
CA VAL A 157 -40.56 -17.76 -10.35
C VAL A 157 -39.74 -19.05 -10.09
N VAL A 158 -38.75 -19.02 -9.19
CA VAL A 158 -37.95 -20.21 -8.86
C VAL A 158 -38.66 -21.18 -7.89
N HIS A 159 -39.70 -20.73 -7.16
CA HIS A 159 -40.33 -21.52 -6.10
C HIS A 159 -41.62 -22.30 -6.49
N SER A 160 -42.01 -22.32 -7.77
CA SER A 160 -43.23 -23.03 -8.22
C SER A 160 -43.03 -24.16 -9.25
N SER A 161 -41.82 -24.72 -9.36
CA SER A 161 -41.66 -26.03 -9.99
C SER A 161 -41.09 -27.02 -8.99
N ALA A 162 -42.00 -27.73 -8.33
CA ALA A 162 -41.68 -29.04 -7.77
C ALA A 162 -41.59 -30.02 -8.96
N PRO A 163 -40.41 -30.56 -9.32
CA PRO A 163 -40.39 -31.83 -10.00
C PRO A 163 -40.66 -32.91 -8.95
N ARG A 164 -41.86 -33.51 -9.01
CA ARG A 164 -42.02 -34.91 -8.59
C ARG A 164 -41.07 -35.74 -9.43
N SER A 165 -39.85 -35.96 -8.94
CA SER A 165 -38.98 -36.99 -9.45
C SER A 165 -39.46 -38.33 -8.90
N SER A 166 -40.29 -38.99 -9.71
CA SER A 166 -40.45 -40.43 -9.72
C SER A 166 -39.07 -41.09 -9.85
N PHE A 167 -38.41 -41.37 -8.74
CA PHE A 167 -37.37 -42.38 -8.68
C PHE A 167 -37.99 -43.61 -8.02
N SER A 168 -38.45 -44.52 -8.89
CA SER A 168 -38.53 -45.93 -8.56
C SER A 168 -37.12 -46.40 -8.18
N ASN A 169 -36.86 -46.50 -6.88
CA ASN A 169 -35.81 -47.35 -6.36
C ASN A 169 -36.39 -48.13 -5.20
N ALA A 170 -36.62 -49.41 -5.48
CA ALA A 170 -36.95 -50.42 -4.50
C ALA A 170 -35.89 -50.45 -3.40
N LEU A 171 -36.31 -50.23 -2.17
CA LEU A 171 -35.68 -50.74 -0.95
C LEU A 171 -36.66 -51.77 -0.36
N PRO A 172 -36.22 -52.99 -0.05
CA PRO A 172 -37.12 -54.05 0.40
C PRO A 172 -37.81 -53.68 1.73
N PRO A 173 -39.03 -54.20 1.99
CA PRO A 173 -39.73 -53.97 3.24
C PRO A 173 -38.89 -54.36 4.47
N LEU A 174 -38.86 -53.47 5.45
CA LEU A 174 -38.40 -53.74 6.81
C LEU A 174 -39.38 -54.69 7.48
N GLU A 175 -39.36 -55.96 7.10
CA GLU A 175 -40.14 -57.02 7.74
C GLU A 175 -39.19 -58.06 8.31
N SER A 176 -39.41 -58.41 9.58
CA SER A 176 -38.70 -59.39 10.43
C SER A 176 -37.49 -58.90 11.26
N ALA A 177 -37.77 -58.06 12.27
CA ALA A 177 -37.02 -58.15 13.53
C ALA A 177 -37.76 -59.13 14.47
N PRO A 178 -37.29 -60.38 14.64
CA PRO A 178 -37.85 -61.27 15.65
C PRO A 178 -37.44 -60.86 17.07
N VAL A 179 -38.35 -61.13 17.98
CA VAL A 179 -38.38 -60.81 19.40
C VAL A 179 -37.18 -61.41 20.17
N LEU A 180 -36.75 -60.64 21.20
CA LEU A 180 -35.81 -60.92 22.29
C LEU A 180 -35.70 -62.39 22.75
N PRO A 181 -34.52 -62.83 23.24
CA PRO A 181 -34.38 -62.97 24.70
C PRO A 181 -33.03 -62.48 25.28
N GLU A 182 -33.11 -61.63 26.32
CA GLU A 182 -32.19 -61.59 27.48
C GLU A 182 -32.34 -62.93 28.24
N PRO A 183 -31.45 -63.40 29.17
CA PRO A 183 -30.24 -62.81 29.77
C PRO A 183 -29.05 -63.79 29.99
N ALA A 184 -27.86 -63.29 30.37
CA ALA A 184 -26.98 -63.83 31.45
C ALA A 184 -25.59 -63.14 31.51
N ARG A 185 -25.46 -62.25 32.51
CA ARG A 185 -24.28 -61.72 33.23
C ARG A 185 -23.12 -62.73 33.55
N PRO A 186 -21.97 -62.34 34.19
CA PRO A 186 -20.93 -61.33 33.89
C PRO A 186 -19.46 -61.79 34.20
N LEU A 187 -18.49 -60.84 34.14
CA LEU A 187 -17.16 -60.73 34.83
C LEU A 187 -15.86 -61.17 34.08
N PRO A 188 -14.64 -60.77 34.51
CA PRO A 188 -14.06 -59.41 34.53
C PRO A 188 -12.54 -59.36 34.16
N ALA A 189 -11.96 -58.14 34.19
CA ALA A 189 -10.55 -57.79 34.45
C ALA A 189 -9.46 -58.07 33.40
N GLY A 190 -8.62 -57.05 33.14
CA GLY A 190 -7.44 -57.16 32.29
C GLY A 190 -6.82 -55.82 31.89
N ASN A 191 -6.55 -54.95 32.86
CA ASN A 191 -5.76 -53.73 32.73
C ASN A 191 -4.26 -54.05 32.84
N VAL A 192 -3.47 -53.77 31.80
CA VAL A 192 -2.00 -53.78 31.89
C VAL A 192 -1.36 -52.76 30.94
N SER A 193 -0.78 -51.74 31.57
CA SER A 193 0.48 -51.06 31.23
C SER A 193 0.61 -50.17 29.99
N GLU A 194 0.24 -48.92 30.23
CA GLU A 194 0.96 -47.71 29.81
C GLU A 194 2.40 -47.74 30.37
N GLU A 195 3.34 -48.44 29.73
CA GLU A 195 4.74 -48.47 30.17
C GLU A 195 5.70 -48.63 28.98
N ASN A 196 5.97 -47.54 28.26
CA ASN A 196 7.35 -47.18 27.94
C ASN A 196 7.45 -45.70 27.55
N ARG A 197 7.93 -44.89 28.47
CA ARG A 197 8.32 -43.50 28.28
C ARG A 197 9.85 -43.43 28.31
N MET A 198 10.42 -42.58 27.45
CA MET A 198 11.70 -41.83 27.57
C MET A 198 12.99 -42.56 27.12
N PRO A 199 14.07 -41.85 26.68
CA PRO A 199 14.50 -40.48 27.04
C PRO A 199 14.71 -39.49 25.84
N LEU A 200 14.43 -38.19 25.96
CA LEU A 200 15.19 -37.09 26.61
C LEU A 200 16.49 -36.68 25.86
N LEU A 201 16.66 -35.35 25.71
CA LEU A 201 17.86 -34.56 25.33
C LEU A 201 18.10 -34.33 23.82
N SER A 202 18.45 -33.13 23.34
CA SER A 202 18.83 -31.88 24.00
C SER A 202 18.66 -30.70 23.04
N ASP A 203 18.16 -29.60 23.60
CA ASP A 203 18.33 -28.23 23.13
C ASP A 203 19.84 -27.89 23.04
N ALA A 204 20.27 -27.15 22.01
CA ALA A 204 21.61 -26.57 21.92
C ALA A 204 21.54 -25.19 21.22
N PRO A 205 21.89 -24.08 21.90
CA PRO A 205 21.87 -22.73 21.33
C PRO A 205 23.14 -22.39 20.51
N PRO A 206 23.09 -21.34 19.65
CA PRO A 206 24.20 -20.97 18.77
C PRO A 206 25.38 -20.35 19.53
N VAL A 207 26.60 -20.80 19.19
CA VAL A 207 27.87 -20.25 19.67
C VAL A 207 28.27 -19.04 18.80
N TYR A 208 28.32 -17.84 19.38
CA TYR A 208 29.02 -16.69 18.80
C TYR A 208 30.47 -16.66 19.30
N PRO A 209 31.49 -16.42 18.45
CA PRO A 209 32.81 -16.07 18.94
C PRO A 209 32.86 -14.61 19.41
N ALA A 210 33.43 -14.41 20.60
CA ALA A 210 33.70 -13.12 21.24
C ALA A 210 34.97 -12.44 20.66
N PRO A 211 35.16 -11.11 20.86
CA PRO A 211 36.24 -10.33 20.26
C PRO A 211 37.55 -10.51 21.04
N LEU A 212 38.68 -10.61 20.32
CA LEU A 212 40.01 -10.54 20.92
C LEU A 212 40.44 -9.08 21.05
N GLN A 213 40.59 -8.61 22.29
CA GLN A 213 41.34 -7.42 22.65
C GLN A 213 42.77 -7.81 23.05
N GLY A 214 43.77 -7.08 22.54
CA GLY A 214 44.95 -6.71 23.33
C GLY A 214 46.33 -6.97 22.73
N SER A 215 47.27 -6.08 23.11
CA SER A 215 48.74 -6.01 22.89
C SER A 215 49.20 -5.51 21.50
N VAL A 216 49.72 -4.28 21.32
CA VAL A 216 50.93 -3.62 21.87
C VAL A 216 52.22 -4.38 21.58
N THR A 217 53.01 -3.88 20.61
CA THR A 217 54.49 -3.88 20.64
C THR A 217 55.05 -2.77 19.75
N GLU A 218 55.97 -2.01 20.33
CA GLU A 218 56.84 -0.96 19.77
C GLU A 218 57.77 -1.42 18.62
N LYS A 219 58.07 -0.46 17.73
CA LYS A 219 59.38 0.08 17.25
C LYS A 219 60.61 -0.85 17.06
N PRO A 220 61.54 -0.47 16.15
CA PRO A 220 62.52 0.61 16.41
C PRO A 220 62.56 1.75 15.37
#